data_AF-A0A817GD18-F1
#
_entry.id   AF-A0A817GD18-F1
#
_cell.length_a   1.000
_cell.length_b   1.000
_cell.length_c   1.000
_cell.angle_alpha   90.00
_cell.angle_beta   90.00
_cell.angle_gamma   90.00
#
_symmetry.space_group_name_H-M   'P 1'
#
loop_
_entity.id
_entity.type
_entity.pdbx_description
1 polymer ?
#
loop_
_entity_poly.entity_id
_entity_poly.type
_entity_poly.pdbx_seq_one_letter_code
_entity_poly.pdbx_strand_id
1 'polypeptide(L)'
;MNRYLTILILLFGSFGNVLNLIIFYQPKHRTNPCAVYFFYTSIAGLIALYSGLLSRVFAGFSLDISATNATLCKSRAFIIWVSTTASSWFLTYATIDRYCISCRDVHRRNLSNLRFTRRLMLMTIVGGSLVFAETFYCYVPNLQNSPLTCYGYNIICRLYNEIASALVFVFIPSTIMFIFGYGTVQNVRKLNHVIAPTAITHGTIVTMKKTDRQLIQMLIVQIILLTIFNIPLAIHRLYLTSILSVPKSLLKSTIENFCFQLFYLLSFMSFGMPFYIYTLTGAVFRRDLINLARFVYRKVKIEVC
;
A
#
# COMPACT_ATOMS: atom_id res chain seq x y z
N MET A 1 17.33 -3.07 18.68
CA MET A 1 17.38 -2.91 17.20
C MET A 1 16.02 -2.53 16.59
N ASN A 2 14.93 -3.24 16.90
CA ASN A 2 13.58 -3.00 16.35
C ASN A 2 13.04 -1.56 16.53
N ARG A 3 13.31 -0.93 17.70
CA ARG A 3 12.77 0.40 18.04
C ARG A 3 13.22 1.52 17.09
N TYR A 4 14.53 1.65 16.84
CA TYR A 4 15.07 2.69 15.97
C TYR A 4 14.60 2.54 14.53
N LEU A 5 14.61 1.30 14.00
CA LEU A 5 14.12 1.04 12.65
C LEU A 5 12.61 1.34 12.52
N THR A 6 11.81 1.00 13.53
CA THR A 6 10.38 1.34 13.59
C THR A 6 10.17 2.86 13.52
N ILE A 7 10.93 3.64 14.31
CA ILE A 7 10.83 5.10 14.33
C ILE A 7 11.21 5.68 12.96
N LEU A 8 12.30 5.20 12.35
CA LEU A 8 12.71 5.65 11.02
C LEU A 8 11.63 5.34 9.97
N ILE A 9 11.08 4.13 9.95
CA ILE A 9 10.00 3.76 9.02
C ILE A 9 8.77 4.66 9.24
N LEU A 10 8.41 4.94 10.49
CA LEU A 10 7.28 5.80 10.79
C LEU A 10 7.53 7.25 10.33
N LEU A 11 8.72 7.80 10.56
CA LEU A 11 9.07 9.16 10.16
C LEU A 11 9.11 9.32 8.64
N PHE A 12 9.92 8.51 7.95
CA PHE A 12 10.04 8.58 6.49
C PHE A 12 8.73 8.16 5.80
N GLY A 13 8.06 7.13 6.30
CA GLY A 13 6.77 6.69 5.77
C GLY A 13 5.68 7.74 5.93
N SER A 14 5.64 8.45 7.06
CA SER A 14 4.69 9.55 7.27
C SER A 14 5.01 10.72 6.36
N PHE A 15 6.27 11.14 6.31
CA PHE A 15 6.73 12.22 5.45
C PHE A 15 6.37 11.98 3.97
N GLY A 16 6.71 10.80 3.46
CA GLY A 16 6.41 10.43 2.07
C GLY A 16 4.92 10.45 1.77
N ASN A 17 4.10 9.80 2.60
CA ASN A 17 2.66 9.78 2.37
C ASN A 17 2.00 11.16 2.50
N VAL A 18 2.43 11.99 3.45
CA VAL A 18 1.92 13.37 3.56
C VAL A 18 2.24 14.18 2.31
N LEU A 19 3.44 14.07 1.76
CA LEU A 19 3.79 14.75 0.51
C LEU A 19 2.98 14.22 -0.68
N ASN A 20 2.76 12.91 -0.78
CA ASN A 20 1.84 12.34 -1.77
C ASN A 20 0.44 12.95 -1.65
N LEU A 21 -0.09 13.07 -0.44
CA LEU A 21 -1.41 13.68 -0.21
C LEU A 21 -1.42 15.13 -0.70
N ILE A 22 -0.43 15.94 -0.35
CA ILE A 22 -0.35 17.34 -0.78
C ILE A 22 -0.30 17.45 -2.30
N ILE A 23 0.48 16.59 -2.97
CA ILE A 23 0.60 16.58 -4.44
C ILE A 23 -0.73 16.17 -5.10
N PHE A 24 -1.30 15.03 -4.70
CA PHE A 24 -2.53 14.53 -5.33
C PHE A 24 -3.79 15.30 -4.91
N TYR A 25 -3.72 16.10 -3.84
CA TYR A 25 -4.79 17.03 -3.47
C TYR A 25 -4.90 18.23 -4.41
N GLN A 26 -3.93 18.48 -5.31
CA GLN A 26 -4.00 19.61 -6.24
C GLN A 26 -5.19 19.47 -7.21
N PRO A 27 -5.94 20.55 -7.52
CA PRO A 27 -7.16 20.48 -8.34
C PRO A 27 -6.99 19.77 -9.69
N LYS A 28 -5.84 19.93 -10.35
CA LYS A 28 -5.50 19.28 -11.62
C LYS A 28 -5.52 17.74 -11.57
N HIS A 29 -5.34 17.16 -10.38
CA HIS A 29 -5.22 15.70 -10.19
C HIS A 29 -6.54 15.08 -9.71
N ARG A 30 -7.44 15.88 -9.12
CA ARG A 30 -8.71 15.40 -8.55
C ARG A 30 -9.69 14.83 -9.59
N THR A 31 -9.53 15.21 -10.84
CA THR A 31 -10.36 14.71 -11.96
C THR A 31 -9.82 13.41 -12.57
N ASN A 32 -8.60 13.00 -12.22
CA ASN A 32 -7.95 11.81 -12.76
C ASN A 32 -8.17 10.62 -11.80
N PRO A 33 -8.93 9.58 -12.20
CA PRO A 33 -9.18 8.38 -11.40
C PRO A 33 -7.93 7.74 -10.75
N CYS A 34 -6.83 7.61 -11.50
CA CYS A 34 -5.59 7.04 -10.99
C CYS A 34 -4.95 7.88 -9.88
N ALA A 35 -4.97 9.21 -10.02
CA ALA A 35 -4.47 10.10 -8.98
C ALA A 35 -5.33 10.04 -7.71
N VAL A 36 -6.65 9.85 -7.87
CA VAL A 36 -7.56 9.61 -6.73
C VAL A 36 -7.21 8.30 -6.02
N TYR A 37 -6.95 7.21 -6.74
CA TYR A 37 -6.48 5.98 -6.11
C TYR A 37 -5.17 6.18 -5.35
N PHE A 38 -4.17 6.85 -5.93
CA PHE A 38 -2.90 7.12 -5.23
C PHE A 38 -3.09 7.98 -3.98
N PHE A 39 -3.98 8.97 -4.02
CA PHE A 39 -4.32 9.77 -2.85
C PHE A 39 -4.85 8.90 -1.71
N TYR A 40 -5.86 8.06 -1.99
CA TYR A 40 -6.44 7.19 -0.97
C TYR A 40 -5.51 6.05 -0.54
N THR A 41 -4.63 5.55 -1.42
CA THR A 41 -3.54 4.65 -1.05
C THR A 41 -2.64 5.29 0.01
N SER A 42 -2.29 6.58 -0.13
CA SER A 42 -1.47 7.28 0.87
C SER A 42 -2.21 7.53 2.20
N ILE A 43 -3.53 7.78 2.18
CA ILE A 43 -4.33 7.82 3.42
C ILE A 43 -4.30 6.46 4.11
N ALA A 44 -4.63 5.40 3.37
CA ALA A 44 -4.66 4.04 3.90
C ALA A 44 -3.28 3.60 4.42
N GLY A 45 -2.21 3.96 3.72
CA GLY A 45 -0.82 3.73 4.15
C GLY A 45 -0.46 4.44 5.45
N LEU A 46 -0.90 5.70 5.66
CA LEU A 46 -0.72 6.39 6.94
C LEU A 46 -1.49 5.69 8.06
N ILE A 47 -2.75 5.34 7.83
CA ILE A 47 -3.57 4.62 8.82
C ILE A 47 -2.89 3.30 9.20
N ALA A 48 -2.39 2.54 8.21
CA ALA A 48 -1.65 1.31 8.43
C ALA A 48 -0.37 1.55 9.24
N LEU A 49 0.46 2.54 8.87
CA LEU A 49 1.70 2.86 9.57
C LEU A 49 1.46 3.23 11.04
N TYR A 50 0.52 4.14 11.31
CA TYR A 50 0.23 4.58 12.67
C TYR A 50 -0.42 3.46 13.50
N SER A 51 -1.44 2.77 12.96
CA SER A 51 -2.05 1.64 13.69
C SER A 51 -1.06 0.49 13.90
N GLY A 52 -0.20 0.19 12.93
CA GLY A 52 0.73 -0.94 12.96
C GLY A 52 2.00 -0.72 13.77
N LEU A 53 2.58 0.48 13.73
CA LEU A 53 3.90 0.77 14.32
C LEU A 53 3.84 1.56 15.62
N LEU A 54 2.81 2.37 15.86
CA LEU A 54 2.77 3.24 17.04
C LEU A 54 2.76 2.42 18.35
N SER A 55 2.00 1.31 18.40
CA SER A 55 2.04 0.43 19.58
C SER A 55 3.41 -0.23 19.77
N ARG A 56 4.19 -0.46 18.70
CA ARG A 56 5.53 -1.06 18.79
C ARG A 56 6.54 -0.07 19.35
N VAL A 57 6.38 1.22 19.01
CA VAL A 57 7.15 2.30 19.65
C VAL A 57 6.85 2.30 21.14
N PHE A 58 5.58 2.33 21.54
CA PHE A 58 5.18 2.32 22.95
C PHE A 58 5.55 1.04 23.71
N ALA A 59 5.46 -0.13 23.07
CA ALA A 59 5.98 -1.39 23.63
C ALA A 59 7.50 -1.33 23.87
N GLY A 60 8.22 -0.57 23.04
CA GLY A 60 9.62 -0.24 23.27
C GLY A 60 9.85 0.58 24.54
N PHE A 61 8.87 1.31 25.04
CA PHE A 61 8.98 2.08 26.28
C PHE A 61 8.21 1.45 27.44
N SER A 62 7.90 0.14 27.37
CA SER A 62 7.10 -0.58 28.38
C SER A 62 5.70 0.01 28.64
N LEU A 63 5.16 0.76 27.67
CA LEU A 63 3.86 1.44 27.72
C LEU A 63 2.88 0.85 26.69
N ASP A 64 2.90 -0.47 26.44
CA ASP A 64 1.97 -1.08 25.48
C ASP A 64 0.57 -1.25 26.07
N ILE A 65 -0.25 -0.21 25.95
CA ILE A 65 -1.68 -0.25 26.37
C ILE A 65 -2.46 -1.31 25.57
N SER A 66 -2.00 -1.67 24.37
CA SER A 66 -2.64 -2.72 23.56
C SER A 66 -2.43 -4.12 24.13
N ALA A 67 -1.44 -4.28 25.02
CA ALA A 67 -1.21 -5.51 25.76
C ALA A 67 -2.24 -5.71 26.87
N THR A 68 -2.82 -4.65 27.43
CA THR A 68 -3.76 -4.75 28.56
C THR A 68 -5.22 -4.55 28.14
N ASN A 69 -5.49 -3.79 27.07
CA ASN A 69 -6.85 -3.47 26.64
C ASN A 69 -7.29 -4.31 25.42
N ALA A 70 -8.24 -5.22 25.64
CA ALA A 70 -8.76 -6.11 24.60
C ALA A 70 -9.46 -5.37 23.45
N THR A 71 -10.22 -4.31 23.75
CA THR A 71 -10.90 -3.49 22.74
C THR A 71 -9.89 -2.78 21.84
N LEU A 72 -8.81 -2.24 22.42
CA LEU A 72 -7.73 -1.61 21.66
C LEU A 72 -6.98 -2.63 20.80
N CYS A 73 -6.64 -3.80 21.35
CA CYS A 73 -6.01 -4.89 20.61
C CYS A 73 -6.82 -5.29 19.36
N LYS A 74 -8.12 -5.56 19.54
CA LYS A 74 -9.02 -5.99 18.46
C LYS A 74 -9.23 -4.91 17.40
N SER A 75 -9.60 -3.71 17.83
CA SER A 75 -9.85 -2.58 16.90
C SER A 75 -8.60 -2.20 16.11
N ARG A 76 -7.43 -2.22 16.75
CA ARG A 76 -6.16 -1.99 16.08
C ARG A 76 -5.86 -3.05 15.04
N ALA A 77 -6.00 -4.34 15.37
CA ALA A 77 -5.79 -5.43 14.42
C ALA A 77 -6.71 -5.29 13.20
N PHE A 78 -8.00 -5.01 13.44
CA PHE A 78 -8.99 -4.73 12.40
C PHE A 78 -8.56 -3.57 11.49
N ILE A 79 -8.20 -2.42 12.08
CA ILE A 79 -7.76 -1.23 11.33
C ILE A 79 -6.52 -1.53 10.48
N ILE A 80 -5.54 -2.25 11.03
CA ILE A 80 -4.35 -2.66 10.27
C ILE A 80 -4.78 -3.46 9.04
N TRP A 81 -5.57 -4.52 9.20
CA TRP A 81 -5.94 -5.39 8.08
C TRP A 81 -6.77 -4.68 7.01
N VAL A 82 -7.74 -3.87 7.42
CA VAL A 82 -8.58 -3.11 6.47
C VAL A 82 -7.76 -2.05 5.74
N SER A 83 -6.89 -1.31 6.45
CA SER A 83 -6.08 -0.25 5.84
C SER A 83 -4.98 -0.77 4.90
N THR A 84 -4.30 -1.86 5.25
CA THR A 84 -3.31 -2.48 4.35
C THR A 84 -3.97 -3.05 3.10
N THR A 85 -5.12 -3.71 3.26
CA THR A 85 -5.94 -4.21 2.15
C THR A 85 -6.40 -3.07 1.25
N ALA A 86 -6.96 -2.00 1.81
CA ALA A 86 -7.37 -0.82 1.06
C ALA A 86 -6.19 -0.22 0.28
N SER A 87 -5.03 -0.04 0.93
CA SER A 87 -3.82 0.48 0.28
C SER A 87 -3.41 -0.35 -0.94
N SER A 88 -3.37 -1.68 -0.80
CA SER A 88 -2.98 -2.62 -1.87
C SER A 88 -3.98 -2.66 -3.03
N TRP A 89 -5.27 -2.73 -2.72
CA TRP A 89 -6.33 -2.78 -3.73
C TRP A 89 -6.53 -1.46 -4.47
N PHE A 90 -6.40 -0.32 -3.81
CA PHE A 90 -6.47 0.98 -4.50
C PHE A 90 -5.34 1.13 -5.51
N LEU A 91 -4.15 0.65 -5.16
CA LEU A 91 -3.02 0.60 -6.10
C LEU A 91 -3.28 -0.37 -7.26
N THR A 92 -3.92 -1.51 -6.97
CA THR A 92 -4.36 -2.46 -7.98
C THR A 92 -5.34 -1.82 -8.96
N TYR A 93 -6.33 -1.09 -8.46
CA TYR A 93 -7.28 -0.38 -9.31
C TYR A 93 -6.63 0.77 -10.09
N ALA A 94 -5.63 1.46 -9.53
CA ALA A 94 -4.83 2.42 -10.28
C ALA A 94 -4.15 1.76 -11.49
N THR A 95 -3.69 0.51 -11.34
CA THR A 95 -3.08 -0.27 -12.42
C THR A 95 -4.11 -0.68 -13.48
N ILE A 96 -5.29 -1.14 -13.05
CA ILE A 96 -6.40 -1.46 -13.97
C ILE A 96 -6.86 -0.20 -14.73
N ASP A 97 -6.97 0.93 -14.05
CA ASP A 97 -7.33 2.22 -14.65
C ASP A 97 -6.36 2.63 -15.76
N ARG A 98 -5.04 2.52 -15.50
CA ARG A 98 -4.01 2.76 -16.51
C ARG A 98 -4.13 1.78 -17.69
N TYR A 99 -4.44 0.51 -17.44
CA TYR A 99 -4.70 -0.45 -18.51
C TYR A 99 -5.92 -0.05 -19.36
N CYS A 100 -7.04 0.29 -18.73
CA CYS A 100 -8.27 0.72 -19.39
C CYS A 100 -8.02 1.93 -20.31
N ILE A 101 -7.28 2.94 -19.83
CA ILE A 101 -6.93 4.12 -20.63
C ILE A 101 -6.00 3.76 -21.80
N SER A 102 -5.08 2.82 -21.62
CA SER A 102 -4.16 2.38 -22.69
C SER A 102 -4.85 1.59 -23.81
N CYS A 103 -6.06 1.10 -23.59
CA CYS A 103 -6.81 0.33 -24.60
C CYS A 103 -7.29 1.25 -25.74
N ARG A 104 -7.36 0.69 -26.95
CA ARG A 104 -7.91 1.39 -28.13
C ARG A 104 -9.44 1.52 -28.07
N ASP A 105 -10.09 0.54 -27.46
CA ASP A 105 -11.54 0.45 -27.30
C ASP A 105 -12.08 1.57 -26.40
N VAL A 106 -13.00 2.38 -26.94
CA VAL A 106 -13.66 3.50 -26.25
C VAL A 106 -14.42 3.00 -25.02
N HIS A 107 -15.08 1.84 -25.10
CA HIS A 107 -15.85 1.32 -23.98
C HIS A 107 -14.96 1.01 -22.78
N ARG A 108 -13.80 0.40 -23.03
CA ARG A 108 -12.80 0.12 -21.98
C ARG A 108 -12.22 1.40 -21.37
N ARG A 109 -11.99 2.45 -22.17
CA ARG A 109 -11.53 3.75 -21.66
C ARG A 109 -12.58 4.43 -20.79
N ASN A 110 -13.86 4.28 -21.11
CA ASN A 110 -14.96 4.86 -20.32
C ASN A 110 -15.11 4.23 -18.92
N LEU A 111 -14.49 3.08 -18.67
CA LEU A 111 -14.41 2.50 -17.32
C LEU A 111 -13.53 3.33 -16.36
N SER A 112 -12.56 4.09 -16.90
CA SER A 112 -11.75 5.07 -16.16
C SER A 112 -12.60 6.31 -15.84
N ASN A 113 -13.48 6.19 -14.86
CA ASN A 113 -14.38 7.25 -14.41
C ASN A 113 -14.46 7.30 -12.88
N LEU A 114 -14.52 8.52 -12.34
CA LEU A 114 -14.56 8.79 -10.90
C LEU A 114 -15.72 8.12 -10.16
N ARG A 115 -16.91 8.00 -10.78
CA ARG A 115 -18.04 7.32 -10.12
C ARG A 115 -17.72 5.83 -9.91
N PHE A 116 -17.12 5.20 -10.92
CA PHE A 116 -16.69 3.80 -10.84
C PHE A 116 -15.55 3.64 -9.83
N THR A 117 -14.57 4.55 -9.84
CA THR A 117 -13.49 4.62 -8.85
C THR A 117 -14.01 4.62 -7.42
N ARG A 118 -14.92 5.55 -7.10
CA ARG A 118 -15.48 5.67 -5.74
C ARG A 118 -16.25 4.42 -5.33
N ARG A 119 -17.02 3.83 -6.25
CA ARG A 119 -17.77 2.59 -5.99
C ARG A 119 -16.82 1.43 -5.68
N LEU A 120 -15.76 1.24 -6.48
CA LEU A 120 -14.77 0.20 -6.23
C LEU A 120 -14.07 0.38 -4.88
N MET A 121 -13.63 1.60 -4.55
CA MET A 121 -13.00 1.88 -3.26
C MET A 121 -13.91 1.56 -2.08
N LEU A 122 -15.18 1.95 -2.17
CA LEU A 122 -16.18 1.65 -1.15
C LEU A 122 -16.39 0.13 -1.01
N MET A 123 -16.51 -0.58 -2.13
CA MET A 123 -16.64 -2.05 -2.13
C MET A 123 -15.43 -2.73 -1.49
N THR A 124 -14.21 -2.24 -1.71
CA THR A 124 -13.01 -2.77 -1.04
C THR A 124 -13.03 -2.54 0.45
N ILE A 125 -13.42 -1.34 0.91
CA ILE A 125 -13.46 -1.03 2.34
C ILE A 125 -14.51 -1.92 3.02
N VAL A 126 -15.70 -2.03 2.44
CA VAL A 126 -16.78 -2.88 2.97
C VAL A 126 -16.38 -4.35 2.92
N GLY A 127 -15.92 -4.85 1.77
CA GLY A 127 -15.50 -6.24 1.60
C GLY A 127 -14.33 -6.61 2.52
N GLY A 128 -13.31 -5.76 2.61
CA GLY A 128 -12.20 -5.94 3.55
C GLY A 128 -12.66 -5.92 4.99
N SER A 129 -13.59 -5.03 5.36
CA SER A 129 -14.17 -5.00 6.70
C SER A 129 -14.91 -6.29 7.03
N LEU A 130 -15.64 -6.88 6.07
CA LEU A 130 -16.32 -8.15 6.26
C LEU A 130 -15.33 -9.32 6.39
N VAL A 131 -14.30 -9.36 5.54
CA VAL A 131 -13.26 -10.40 5.54
C VAL A 131 -12.42 -10.39 6.81
N PHE A 132 -12.26 -9.23 7.45
CA PHE A 132 -11.45 -9.08 8.68
C PHE A 132 -12.29 -8.83 9.94
N ALA A 133 -13.61 -8.95 9.88
CA ALA A 133 -14.51 -8.77 11.03
C ALA A 133 -14.28 -9.82 12.14
N GLU A 134 -13.84 -11.01 11.78
CA GLU A 134 -13.43 -12.08 12.68
C GLU A 134 -12.35 -11.63 13.67
N THR A 135 -11.56 -10.59 13.36
CA THR A 135 -10.55 -10.06 14.28
C THR A 135 -11.13 -9.65 15.64
N PHE A 136 -12.38 -9.19 15.69
CA PHE A 136 -13.08 -8.86 16.94
C PHE A 136 -13.38 -10.08 17.82
N TYR A 137 -13.47 -11.26 17.22
CA TYR A 137 -13.64 -12.53 17.92
C TYR A 137 -12.30 -13.23 18.17
N CYS A 138 -11.45 -13.29 17.15
CA CYS A 138 -10.24 -14.11 17.11
C CYS A 138 -9.03 -13.51 17.83
N TYR A 139 -8.94 -12.19 18.01
CA TYR A 139 -7.77 -11.57 18.64
C TYR A 139 -7.92 -11.41 20.14
N VAL A 140 -6.87 -11.80 20.88
CA VAL A 140 -6.81 -11.69 22.34
C VAL A 140 -5.46 -11.06 22.74
N PRO A 141 -5.44 -10.15 23.73
CA PRO A 141 -4.20 -9.58 24.25
C PRO A 141 -3.43 -10.55 25.16
N ASN A 142 -2.13 -10.32 25.33
CA ASN A 142 -1.21 -11.04 26.23
C ASN A 142 -1.16 -12.56 26.06
N LEU A 143 -1.22 -13.04 24.82
CA LEU A 143 -1.14 -14.46 24.54
C LEU A 143 0.29 -14.99 24.71
N GLN A 144 0.47 -15.97 25.60
CA GLN A 144 1.76 -16.65 25.77
C GLN A 144 2.17 -17.39 24.48
N ASN A 145 3.48 -17.53 24.23
CA ASN A 145 4.04 -18.19 23.06
C ASN A 145 3.62 -17.59 21.69
N SER A 146 3.39 -16.28 21.66
CA SER A 146 3.00 -15.56 20.44
C SER A 146 4.04 -14.50 20.07
N PRO A 147 4.29 -14.26 18.76
CA PRO A 147 5.27 -13.28 18.31
C PRO A 147 4.79 -11.82 18.51
N LEU A 148 3.51 -11.66 18.87
CA LEU A 148 2.82 -10.40 19.08
C LEU A 148 2.04 -10.44 20.41
N THR A 149 1.98 -9.29 21.08
CA THR A 149 1.19 -9.07 22.30
C THR A 149 -0.32 -9.17 22.05
N CYS A 150 -0.77 -8.98 20.82
CA CYS A 150 -2.16 -9.08 20.40
C CYS A 150 -2.23 -10.00 19.17
N TYR A 151 -2.81 -11.18 19.30
CA TYR A 151 -2.76 -12.21 18.25
C TYR A 151 -3.95 -13.17 18.29
N GLY A 152 -4.06 -14.01 17.26
CA GLY A 152 -5.09 -15.06 17.17
C GLY A 152 -4.96 -16.08 18.31
N TYR A 153 -6.03 -16.32 19.06
CA TYR A 153 -5.99 -17.20 20.24
C TYR A 153 -5.88 -18.68 19.91
N ASN A 154 -6.50 -19.13 18.82
CA ASN A 154 -6.46 -20.53 18.37
C ASN A 154 -5.81 -20.68 16.99
N ILE A 155 -5.50 -21.94 16.64
CA ILE A 155 -4.87 -22.28 15.36
C ILE A 155 -5.74 -21.91 14.15
N ILE A 156 -7.07 -22.07 14.27
CA ILE A 156 -8.03 -21.82 13.19
C ILE A 156 -8.06 -20.32 12.84
N CYS A 157 -8.19 -19.46 13.85
CA CYS A 157 -8.15 -18.00 13.71
C CYS A 157 -6.83 -17.52 13.12
N ARG A 158 -5.70 -18.12 13.53
CA ARG A 158 -4.39 -17.79 12.95
C ARG A 158 -4.35 -18.18 11.48
N LEU A 159 -4.64 -19.43 11.15
CA LEU A 159 -4.63 -19.91 9.76
C LEU A 159 -5.57 -19.10 8.86
N TYR A 160 -6.79 -18.82 9.33
CA TYR A 160 -7.72 -17.97 8.59
C TYR A 160 -7.11 -16.59 8.31
N ASN A 161 -6.61 -15.89 9.34
CA ASN A 161 -6.04 -14.56 9.18
C ASN A 161 -4.79 -14.57 8.28
N GLU A 162 -3.92 -15.56 8.42
CA GLU A 162 -2.72 -15.68 7.60
C GLU A 162 -3.04 -15.96 6.13
N ILE A 163 -3.97 -16.87 5.86
CA ILE A 163 -4.39 -17.20 4.50
C ILE A 163 -5.15 -16.03 3.88
N ALA A 164 -6.10 -15.44 4.62
CA ALA A 164 -6.87 -14.29 4.16
C ALA A 164 -5.96 -13.11 3.85
N SER A 165 -5.03 -12.75 4.75
CA SER A 165 -4.08 -11.66 4.50
C SER A 165 -3.10 -11.98 3.37
N ALA A 166 -2.56 -13.20 3.28
CA ALA A 166 -1.69 -13.58 2.18
C ALA A 166 -2.40 -13.48 0.82
N LEU A 167 -3.61 -14.02 0.70
CA LEU A 167 -4.35 -14.02 -0.55
C LEU A 167 -4.90 -12.63 -0.90
N VAL A 168 -5.66 -12.02 0.01
CA VAL A 168 -6.43 -10.80 -0.25
C VAL A 168 -5.55 -9.57 -0.29
N PHE A 169 -4.47 -9.50 0.50
CA PHE A 169 -3.60 -8.33 0.54
C PHE A 169 -2.34 -8.47 -0.34
N VAL A 170 -1.76 -9.67 -0.48
CA VAL A 170 -0.50 -9.87 -1.22
C VAL A 170 -0.72 -10.49 -2.59
N PHE A 171 -1.12 -11.77 -2.64
CA PHE A 171 -1.05 -12.55 -3.88
C PHE A 171 -2.06 -12.08 -4.94
N ILE A 172 -3.34 -11.95 -4.59
CA ILE A 172 -4.37 -11.56 -5.56
C ILE A 172 -4.08 -10.15 -6.11
N PRO A 173 -3.85 -9.11 -5.27
CA PRO A 173 -3.49 -7.79 -5.77
C PRO A 173 -2.24 -7.80 -6.67
N SER A 174 -1.14 -8.43 -6.23
CA SER A 174 0.11 -8.47 -7.01
C SER A 174 -0.08 -9.17 -8.35
N THR A 175 -0.82 -10.28 -8.42
CA THR A 175 -1.10 -10.99 -9.67
C THR A 175 -1.93 -10.14 -10.63
N ILE A 176 -3.00 -9.50 -10.14
CA ILE A 176 -3.82 -8.60 -10.94
C ILE A 176 -2.97 -7.44 -11.46
N MET A 177 -2.21 -6.80 -10.57
CA MET A 177 -1.32 -5.70 -10.94
C MET A 177 -0.29 -6.12 -11.99
N PHE A 178 0.28 -7.32 -11.89
CA PHE A 178 1.22 -7.84 -12.88
C PHE A 178 0.55 -8.03 -14.25
N ILE A 179 -0.61 -8.68 -14.29
CA ILE A 179 -1.36 -8.94 -15.55
C ILE A 179 -1.74 -7.62 -16.23
N PHE A 180 -2.40 -6.71 -15.51
CA PHE A 180 -2.85 -5.45 -16.06
C PHE A 180 -1.69 -4.48 -16.33
N GLY A 181 -0.65 -4.49 -15.50
CA GLY A 181 0.56 -3.71 -15.72
C GLY A 181 1.29 -4.14 -16.99
N TYR A 182 1.46 -5.45 -17.19
CA TYR A 182 2.04 -6.02 -18.40
C TYR A 182 1.19 -5.70 -19.64
N GLY A 183 -0.14 -5.89 -19.55
CA GLY A 183 -1.07 -5.52 -20.62
C GLY A 183 -0.98 -4.04 -20.99
N THR A 184 -0.80 -3.17 -20.00
CA THR A 184 -0.63 -1.73 -20.24
C THR A 184 0.64 -1.49 -21.05
N VAL A 185 1.78 -2.09 -20.66
CA VAL A 185 3.05 -1.97 -21.39
C VAL A 185 2.92 -2.45 -22.84
N GLN A 186 2.24 -3.59 -23.07
CA GLN A 186 2.01 -4.08 -24.42
C GLN A 186 1.20 -3.09 -25.27
N ASN A 187 0.11 -2.55 -24.72
CA ASN A 187 -0.73 -1.58 -25.42
C ASN A 187 0.05 -0.30 -25.76
N VAL A 188 0.85 0.22 -24.82
CA VAL A 188 1.73 1.38 -25.05
C VAL A 188 2.72 1.12 -26.18
N ARG A 189 3.39 -0.04 -26.16
CA ARG A 189 4.36 -0.41 -27.20
C ARG A 189 3.69 -0.48 -28.58
N LYS A 190 2.52 -1.13 -28.66
CA LYS A 190 1.73 -1.21 -29.91
C LYS A 190 1.28 0.17 -30.40
N LEU A 191 0.91 1.09 -29.50
CA LEU A 191 0.56 2.46 -29.85
C LEU A 191 1.78 3.23 -30.39
N ASN A 192 2.94 3.13 -29.75
CA ASN A 192 4.17 3.78 -30.20
C ASN A 192 4.71 3.23 -31.53
N HIS A 193 4.53 1.94 -31.80
CA HIS A 193 4.92 1.34 -33.08
C HIS A 193 4.01 1.75 -34.24
N VAL A 194 2.73 2.02 -33.97
CA VAL A 194 1.76 2.45 -35.00
C VAL A 194 1.81 3.95 -35.25
N ILE A 195 2.21 4.74 -34.25
CA ILE A 195 2.39 6.20 -34.35
C ILE A 195 3.89 6.50 -34.56
N ALA A 196 4.44 6.07 -35.70
CA ALA A 196 5.58 6.76 -36.30
C ALA A 196 5.11 8.16 -36.79
N PRO A 197 5.98 9.19 -36.95
CA PRO A 197 5.66 10.61 -36.77
C PRO A 197 4.89 11.29 -37.94
N THR A 198 3.91 10.63 -38.53
CA THR A 198 3.13 11.15 -39.66
C THR A 198 1.65 10.75 -39.57
N ALA A 199 0.92 11.36 -38.63
CA ALA A 199 -0.53 11.44 -38.73
C ALA A 199 -1.06 12.58 -37.85
N ILE A 200 -0.91 13.82 -38.34
CA ILE A 200 -1.78 14.92 -37.91
C ILE A 200 -3.11 14.67 -38.62
N THR A 201 -4.11 14.20 -37.89
CA THR A 201 -5.49 14.20 -38.38
C THR A 201 -6.41 14.63 -37.24
N HIS A 202 -7.21 15.63 -37.55
CA HIS A 202 -8.17 16.37 -36.73
C HIS A 202 -8.64 15.70 -35.42
N GLY A 203 -8.39 16.39 -34.30
CA GLY A 203 -9.36 16.48 -33.19
C GLY A 203 -9.02 15.80 -31.87
N THR A 204 -8.36 14.64 -31.85
CA THR A 204 -7.98 14.01 -30.56
C THR A 204 -6.79 13.07 -30.74
N ILE A 205 -5.60 13.61 -30.58
CA ILE A 205 -4.38 12.79 -30.53
C ILE A 205 -4.44 11.99 -29.21
N VAL A 206 -4.80 10.71 -29.28
CA VAL A 206 -4.61 9.74 -28.19
C VAL A 206 -3.13 9.33 -28.15
N THR A 207 -2.23 10.30 -28.00
CA THR A 207 -0.85 9.98 -27.63
C THR A 207 -0.86 9.76 -26.13
N MET A 208 -0.44 8.57 -25.70
CA MET A 208 -0.12 8.34 -24.31
C MET A 208 0.92 9.37 -23.90
N LYS A 209 0.55 10.26 -22.98
CA LYS A 209 1.42 11.36 -22.59
C LYS A 209 2.64 10.77 -21.90
N LYS A 210 3.79 11.46 -21.97
CA LYS A 210 5.02 11.12 -21.22
C LYS A 210 4.73 10.82 -19.73
N THR A 211 3.68 11.45 -19.19
CA THR A 211 3.09 11.21 -17.87
C THR A 211 2.63 9.76 -17.66
N ASP A 212 1.90 9.16 -18.59
CA ASP A 212 1.34 7.81 -18.43
C ASP A 212 2.43 6.74 -18.43
N ARG A 213 3.46 6.90 -19.26
CA ARG A 213 4.63 6.00 -19.26
C ARG A 213 5.35 6.00 -17.91
N GLN A 214 5.45 7.17 -17.26
CA GLN A 214 6.09 7.30 -15.96
C GLN A 214 5.24 6.68 -14.84
N LEU A 215 3.92 6.88 -14.88
CA LEU A 215 3.00 6.23 -13.94
C LEU A 215 3.06 4.70 -14.04
N ILE A 216 3.20 4.15 -15.24
CA ILE A 216 3.38 2.70 -15.43
C ILE A 216 4.71 2.21 -14.84
N GLN A 217 5.81 2.95 -15.05
CA GLN A 217 7.10 2.61 -14.45
C GLN A 217 7.03 2.64 -12.91
N MET A 218 6.37 3.63 -12.34
CA MET A 218 6.12 3.74 -10.89
C MET A 218 5.38 2.51 -10.37
N LEU A 219 4.31 2.09 -11.05
CA LEU A 219 3.50 0.94 -10.67
C LEU A 219 4.30 -0.37 -10.72
N ILE A 220 5.09 -0.61 -11.77
CA ILE A 220 5.90 -1.83 -11.89
C ILE A 220 6.91 -1.95 -10.74
N VAL A 221 7.64 -0.88 -10.44
CA VAL A 221 8.61 -0.87 -9.32
C VAL A 221 7.89 -1.13 -8.00
N GLN A 222 6.71 -0.55 -7.82
CA GLN A 222 5.93 -0.74 -6.62
C GLN A 222 5.39 -2.17 -6.46
N ILE A 223 4.99 -2.84 -7.54
CA ILE A 223 4.58 -4.27 -7.51
C ILE A 223 5.74 -5.14 -7.04
N ILE A 224 6.93 -4.93 -7.61
CA ILE A 224 8.12 -5.72 -7.29
C ILE A 224 8.47 -5.55 -5.81
N LEU A 225 8.55 -4.31 -5.32
CA LEU A 225 8.90 -4.03 -3.93
C LEU A 225 7.83 -4.49 -2.95
N LEU A 226 6.54 -4.30 -3.26
CA LEU A 226 5.45 -4.78 -2.43
C LEU A 226 5.50 -6.31 -2.30
N THR A 227 5.76 -7.02 -3.40
CA THR A 227 5.87 -8.48 -3.42
C THR A 227 7.09 -8.95 -2.61
N ILE A 228 8.27 -8.37 -2.85
CA ILE A 228 9.52 -8.73 -2.15
C ILE A 228 9.41 -8.49 -0.65
N PHE A 229 8.77 -7.41 -0.20
CA PHE A 229 8.69 -7.08 1.22
C PHE A 229 7.56 -7.77 1.98
N ASN A 230 6.49 -8.20 1.30
CA ASN A 230 5.33 -8.81 1.97
C ASN A 230 5.33 -10.35 1.91
N ILE A 231 5.89 -10.98 0.87
CA ILE A 231 5.95 -12.45 0.77
C ILE A 231 6.73 -13.10 1.93
N PRO A 232 7.92 -12.62 2.33
CA PRO A 232 8.66 -13.23 3.44
C PRO A 232 7.87 -13.25 4.74
N LEU A 233 7.11 -12.18 5.01
CA LEU A 233 6.24 -12.10 6.18
C LEU A 233 5.10 -13.13 6.10
N ALA A 234 4.43 -13.22 4.95
CA ALA A 234 3.33 -14.17 4.75
C ALA A 234 3.79 -15.62 4.94
N ILE A 235 4.92 -16.00 4.32
CA ILE A 235 5.51 -17.34 4.46
C ILE A 235 5.89 -17.61 5.92
N HIS A 236 6.56 -16.66 6.57
CA HIS A 236 7.02 -16.85 7.95
C HIS A 236 5.86 -16.98 8.93
N ARG A 237 4.76 -16.25 8.74
CA ARG A 237 3.57 -16.38 9.60
C ARG A 237 2.87 -17.73 9.44
N LEU A 238 2.77 -18.24 8.21
CA LEU A 238 2.27 -19.60 7.96
C LEU A 238 3.17 -20.64 8.61
N TYR A 239 4.50 -20.51 8.46
CA TYR A 239 5.48 -21.38 9.12
C TYR A 239 5.29 -21.41 10.64
N LEU A 240 5.25 -20.25 11.31
CA LEU A 240 5.08 -20.15 12.75
C LEU A 240 3.77 -20.75 13.24
N THR A 241 2.71 -20.65 12.44
CA THR A 241 1.39 -21.20 12.74
C THR A 241 1.41 -22.73 12.69
N SER A 242 2.08 -23.31 11.68
CA SER A 242 2.18 -24.76 11.50
C SER A 242 3.00 -25.47 12.59
N ILE A 243 3.96 -24.77 13.21
CA ILE A 243 4.83 -25.34 14.26
C ILE A 243 4.44 -24.92 15.69
N LEU A 244 3.21 -24.43 15.87
CA LEU A 244 2.77 -23.86 17.15
C LEU A 244 2.85 -24.86 18.32
N SER A 245 2.56 -26.13 18.06
CA SER A 245 2.54 -27.20 19.07
C SER A 245 3.90 -27.89 19.29
N VAL A 246 4.94 -27.46 18.56
CA VAL A 246 6.26 -28.08 18.65
C VAL A 246 7.08 -27.40 19.75
N PRO A 247 7.61 -28.13 20.76
CA PRO A 247 8.48 -27.55 21.77
C PRO A 247 9.70 -26.89 21.13
N LYS A 248 10.04 -25.67 21.56
CA LYS A 248 11.14 -24.89 20.99
C LYS A 248 12.21 -24.63 22.04
N SER A 249 13.48 -24.74 21.64
CA SER A 249 14.58 -24.23 22.43
C SER A 249 14.54 -22.69 22.47
N LEU A 250 15.12 -22.11 23.53
CA LEU A 250 15.20 -20.65 23.70
C LEU A 250 15.89 -19.96 22.50
N LEU A 251 16.97 -20.58 21.99
CA LEU A 251 17.70 -20.08 20.83
C LEU A 251 16.81 -20.03 19.57
N LYS A 252 16.08 -21.12 19.29
CA LYS A 252 15.20 -21.21 18.12
C LYS A 252 14.06 -20.19 18.20
N SER A 253 13.43 -20.05 19.36
CA SER A 253 12.38 -19.05 19.58
C SER A 253 12.91 -17.61 19.39
N THR A 254 14.13 -17.33 19.83
CA THR A 254 14.74 -16.01 19.68
C THR A 254 15.00 -15.67 18.21
N ILE A 255 15.54 -16.61 17.43
CA ILE A 255 15.79 -16.43 15.99
C ILE A 255 14.47 -16.23 15.23
N GLU A 256 13.47 -17.07 15.51
CA GLU A 256 12.16 -16.99 14.86
C GLU A 256 11.45 -15.65 15.12
N ASN A 257 11.53 -15.16 16.36
CA ASN A 257 11.02 -13.85 16.72
C ASN A 257 11.76 -12.73 15.98
N PHE A 258 13.08 -12.77 15.96
CA PHE A 258 13.90 -11.80 15.24
C PHE A 258 13.53 -11.73 13.76
N CYS A 259 13.45 -12.88 13.08
CA CYS A 259 13.03 -12.96 11.67
C CYS A 259 11.61 -12.40 11.47
N PHE A 260 10.67 -12.75 12.35
CA PHE A 260 9.31 -12.22 12.28
C PHE A 260 9.30 -10.69 12.38
N GLN A 261 10.06 -10.12 13.32
CA GLN A 261 10.11 -8.67 13.49
C GLN A 261 10.79 -7.97 12.32
N LEU A 262 11.84 -8.56 11.75
CA LEU A 262 12.47 -8.03 10.55
C LEU A 262 11.50 -8.02 9.36
N PHE A 263 10.86 -9.15 9.05
CA PHE A 263 9.90 -9.25 7.94
C PHE A 263 8.67 -8.37 8.16
N TYR A 264 8.21 -8.24 9.40
CA TYR A 264 7.14 -7.33 9.77
C TYR A 264 7.52 -5.88 9.43
N LEU A 265 8.71 -5.41 9.84
CA LEU A 265 9.16 -4.05 9.53
C LEU A 265 9.35 -3.83 8.02
N LEU A 266 9.89 -4.81 7.29
CA LEU A 266 10.01 -4.73 5.83
C LEU A 266 8.64 -4.58 5.15
N SER A 267 7.65 -5.37 5.57
CA SER A 267 6.27 -5.22 5.10
C SER A 267 5.73 -3.81 5.33
N PHE A 268 5.95 -3.22 6.52
CA PHE A 268 5.51 -1.84 6.78
C PHE A 268 6.23 -0.78 5.95
N MET A 269 7.50 -1.04 5.59
CA MET A 269 8.25 -0.15 4.70
C MET A 269 7.56 -0.01 3.33
N SER A 270 6.87 -1.05 2.86
CA SER A 270 6.11 -1.02 1.60
C SER A 270 5.00 0.04 1.56
N PHE A 271 4.46 0.44 2.72
CA PHE A 271 3.47 1.52 2.81
C PHE A 271 4.09 2.92 2.86
N GLY A 272 5.38 3.04 3.23
CA GLY A 272 6.10 4.33 3.30
C GLY A 272 6.87 4.69 2.02
N MET A 273 7.23 3.68 1.21
CA MET A 273 8.01 3.85 -0.02
C MET A 273 7.34 4.55 -1.22
N PRO A 274 6.00 4.54 -1.41
CA PRO A 274 5.39 4.98 -2.67
C PRO A 274 5.85 6.38 -3.12
N PHE A 275 5.88 7.37 -2.23
CA PHE A 275 6.37 8.72 -2.55
C PHE A 275 7.80 8.76 -3.10
N TYR A 276 8.71 7.99 -2.50
CA TYR A 276 10.11 7.95 -2.91
C TYR A 276 10.26 7.29 -4.28
N ILE A 277 9.52 6.21 -4.52
CA ILE A 277 9.45 5.55 -5.83
C ILE A 277 8.93 6.55 -6.87
N TYR A 278 7.83 7.23 -6.55
CA TYR A 278 7.18 8.20 -7.42
C TYR A 278 8.10 9.36 -7.80
N THR A 279 8.87 9.86 -6.84
CA THR A 279 9.85 10.93 -7.04
C THR A 279 11.05 10.47 -7.86
N LEU A 280 11.58 9.28 -7.61
CA LEU A 280 12.76 8.76 -8.33
C LEU A 280 12.43 8.38 -9.78
N THR A 281 11.27 7.80 -10.02
CA THR A 281 10.90 7.24 -11.33
C THR A 281 10.07 8.20 -12.21
N GLY A 282 9.32 9.13 -11.62
CA GLY A 282 8.42 10.04 -12.34
C GLY A 282 8.91 11.48 -12.47
N ALA A 283 9.38 11.90 -13.65
CA ALA A 283 9.77 13.29 -13.88
C ALA A 283 8.59 14.29 -13.77
N VAL A 284 7.37 13.85 -14.07
CA VAL A 284 6.15 14.66 -13.87
C VAL A 284 5.88 14.86 -12.38
N PHE A 285 6.00 13.80 -11.58
CA PHE A 285 5.85 13.89 -10.13
C PHE A 285 6.92 14.82 -9.52
N ARG A 286 8.19 14.70 -9.98
CA ARG A 286 9.25 15.65 -9.59
C ARG A 286 8.93 17.09 -9.97
N ARG A 287 8.41 17.33 -11.18
CA ARG A 287 8.05 18.68 -11.63
C ARG A 287 6.93 19.26 -10.77
N ASP A 288 5.95 18.45 -10.39
CA ASP A 288 4.87 18.85 -9.50
C ASP A 288 5.36 19.18 -8.09
N LEU A 289 6.28 18.37 -7.56
CA LEU A 289 6.94 18.64 -6.28
C LEU A 289 7.77 19.93 -6.33
N ILE A 290 8.57 20.15 -7.38
CA ILE A 290 9.36 21.38 -7.56
C ILE A 290 8.44 22.61 -7.68
N ASN A 291 7.34 22.50 -8.43
CA ASN A 291 6.39 23.60 -8.58
C ASN A 291 5.69 23.92 -7.25
N LEU A 292 5.33 22.90 -6.47
CA LEU A 292 4.81 23.08 -5.12
C LEU A 292 5.83 23.78 -4.21
N ALA A 293 7.08 23.31 -4.20
CA ALA A 293 8.14 23.92 -3.41
C ALA A 293 8.38 25.39 -3.80
N ARG A 294 8.38 25.69 -5.10
CA ARG A 294 8.48 27.08 -5.61
C ARG A 294 7.28 27.93 -5.20
N PHE A 295 6.08 27.38 -5.23
CA PHE A 295 4.87 28.08 -4.81
C PHE A 295 4.93 28.42 -3.32
N VAL A 296 5.25 27.44 -2.46
CA VAL A 296 5.40 27.63 -1.01
C VAL A 296 6.50 28.66 -0.72
N TYR A 297 7.67 28.54 -1.36
CA TYR A 297 8.76 29.49 -1.19
C TYR A 297 8.36 30.92 -1.56
N ARG A 298 7.64 31.11 -2.67
CA ARG A 298 7.13 32.44 -3.06
C ARG A 298 6.13 32.98 -2.05
N LYS A 299 5.24 32.14 -1.54
CA LYS A 299 4.24 32.50 -0.53
C LYS A 299 4.88 32.92 0.80
N VAL A 300 5.83 32.13 1.30
CA VAL A 300 6.61 32.45 2.51
C VAL A 300 7.42 33.72 2.32
N LYS A 301 8.06 33.91 1.15
CA LYS A 301 8.80 35.14 0.86
C LYS A 301 7.90 36.39 0.85
N ILE A 302 6.64 36.27 0.41
CA ILE A 302 5.67 37.38 0.42
C ILE A 302 5.16 37.66 1.84
N GLU A 303 5.06 36.66 2.71
CA GLU A 303 4.60 36.83 4.11
C GLU A 303 5.70 37.35 5.05
N VAL A 304 6.97 37.34 4.62
CA VAL A 304 8.14 37.82 5.38
C VAL A 304 8.62 39.22 4.93
N CYS A 305 8.05 39.78 3.86
CA CYS A 305 8.30 41.14 3.38
C CYS A 305 7.09 42.04 3.66
#